data_AF-A0A6L3A0L8-F1
#
_entry.id   AF-A0A6L3A0L8-F1
#
_cell.length_a   1.000
_cell.length_b   1.000
_cell.length_c   1.000
_cell.angle_alpha   90.00
_cell.angle_beta   90.00
_cell.angle_gamma   90.00
#
_symmetry.space_group_name_H-M   'P 1'
#
loop_
_entity.id
_entity.type
_entity.pdbx_description
1 polymer ?
#
loop_
_entity_poly.entity_id
_entity_poly.type
_entity_poly.pdbx_seq_one_letter_code
_entity_poly.pdbx_strand_id
1 'polypeptide(L)' 'MREEAGLTTRELAANIGRPQSWVFKSENAERRIDVAEFCLWCKGCEVDPAAGIRRLLSRDEPAPTRRKQPRKRPG' A
#
# COMPACT_ATOMS: atom_id res chain seq x y z
N MET A 1 6.80 3.70 1.97
CA MET A 1 6.81 4.31 0.62
C MET A 1 5.96 5.57 0.60
N ARG A 2 4.62 5.50 0.63
CA ARG A 2 3.78 6.73 0.60
C ARG A 2 4.12 7.72 1.72
N GLU A 3 4.15 7.25 2.96
CA GLU A 3 4.43 8.10 4.13
C GLU A 3 5.84 8.68 4.10
N GLU A 4 6.81 7.94 3.58
CA GLU A 4 8.20 8.40 3.42
C GLU A 4 8.34 9.44 2.33
N ALA A 5 7.46 9.40 1.31
CA ALA A 5 7.33 10.44 0.31
C ALA A 5 6.53 11.66 0.82
N GLY A 6 6.09 11.66 2.09
CA GLY A 6 5.31 12.76 2.67
C GLY A 6 3.90 12.90 2.09
N LEU A 7 3.39 11.89 1.38
CA LEU A 7 2.12 11.97 0.66
C LEU A 7 0.95 11.48 1.52
N THR A 8 -0.19 12.17 1.43
CA THR A 8 -1.48 11.63 1.83
C THR A 8 -1.98 10.57 0.85
N THR A 9 -2.95 9.75 1.25
CA THR A 9 -3.56 8.76 0.33
C THR A 9 -4.27 9.42 -0.86
N ARG A 10 -4.78 10.65 -0.67
CA ARG A 10 -5.42 11.44 -1.73
C ARG A 10 -4.40 11.94 -2.75
N GLU A 11 -3.26 12.44 -2.28
CA GLU A 11 -2.19 12.92 -3.16
C GLU A 11 -1.57 11.79 -3.97
N LEU A 12 -1.24 10.66 -3.31
CA LEU A 12 -0.75 9.50 -4.06
C LEU A 12 -1.76 9.04 -5.10
N ALA A 13 -3.04 8.95 -4.73
CA ALA A 13 -4.11 8.56 -5.65
C ALA A 13 -4.19 9.49 -6.87
N ALA A 14 -4.03 10.81 -6.66
CA ALA A 14 -3.94 11.78 -7.74
C ALA A 14 -2.71 11.54 -8.62
N ASN A 15 -1.53 11.33 -8.03
CA ASN A 15 -0.28 11.07 -8.76
C ASN A 15 -0.38 9.85 -9.69
N ILE A 16 -1.13 8.82 -9.31
CA ILE A 16 -1.25 7.57 -10.08
C ILE A 16 -2.56 7.44 -10.85
N GLY A 17 -3.41 8.47 -10.87
CA GLY A 17 -4.70 8.46 -11.58
C GLY A 17 -5.67 7.39 -11.06
N ARG A 18 -5.71 7.16 -9.75
CA ARG A 18 -6.61 6.18 -9.10
C ARG A 18 -7.52 6.85 -8.07
N PRO A 19 -8.65 6.22 -7.70
CA PRO A 19 -9.48 6.70 -6.60
C PRO A 19 -8.74 6.64 -5.25
N GLN A 20 -8.99 7.57 -4.33
CA GLN A 20 -8.42 7.52 -2.97
C GLN A 20 -8.73 6.20 -2.25
N SER A 21 -9.94 5.65 -2.44
CA SER A 21 -10.35 4.36 -1.88
C SER A 21 -9.54 3.19 -2.43
N TRP A 22 -8.99 3.30 -3.65
CA TRP A 22 -8.11 2.29 -4.23
C TRP A 22 -6.77 2.23 -3.47
N VAL A 23 -6.19 3.39 -3.14
CA VAL A 23 -4.98 3.50 -2.31
C VAL A 23 -5.27 3.00 -0.89
N PHE A 24 -6.32 3.50 -0.25
CA PHE A 24 -6.70 3.12 1.11
C PHE A 24 -6.94 1.61 1.27
N LYS A 25 -7.70 0.99 0.37
CA LYS A 25 -7.98 -0.46 0.41
C LYS A 25 -6.73 -1.30 0.15
N SER A 26 -5.80 -0.79 -0.65
CA SER A 26 -4.53 -1.45 -0.93
C SER A 26 -3.60 -1.40 0.29
N GLU A 27 -3.48 -0.26 0.98
CA GLU A 27 -2.70 -0.16 2.23
C GLU A 27 -3.27 -1.01 3.36
N ASN A 28 -4.59 -1.16 3.43
CA ASN A 28 -5.27 -1.99 4.43
C ASN A 28 -5.38 -3.49 4.03
N ALA A 29 -4.73 -3.91 2.94
CA ALA A 29 -4.78 -5.28 2.42
C ALA A 29 -6.20 -5.82 2.15
N GLU A 30 -7.17 -4.93 1.90
CA GLU A 30 -8.52 -5.29 1.44
C GLU A 30 -8.57 -5.51 -0.08
N ARG A 31 -7.56 -4.97 -0.79
CA ARG A 31 -7.34 -5.16 -2.21
C ARG A 31 -5.89 -5.61 -2.45
N ARG A 32 -5.71 -6.60 -3.31
CA ARG A 32 -4.38 -7.01 -3.78
C ARG A 32 -3.92 -6.08 -4.89
N ILE A 33 -2.63 -5.78 -4.90
CA ILE A 33 -1.96 -4.98 -5.92
C ILE A 33 -1.17 -5.96 -6.79
N ASP A 34 -1.31 -5.90 -8.11
CA ASP A 34 -0.43 -6.65 -9.00
C ASP A 34 0.93 -5.94 -9.18
N VAL A 35 1.86 -6.57 -9.91
CA VAL A 35 3.21 -6.02 -10.11
C VAL A 35 3.21 -4.71 -10.90
N ALA A 36 2.33 -4.56 -11.89
CA ALA A 36 2.25 -3.33 -12.68
C ALA A 36 1.72 -2.17 -11.84
N GLU A 37 0.70 -2.45 -11.02
CA GLU A 37 0.14 -1.50 -10.06
C GLU A 37 1.14 -1.15 -8.95
N PHE A 38 1.96 -2.10 -8.50
CA PHE A 38 3.06 -1.83 -7.59
C PHE A 38 4.10 -0.88 -8.23
N CYS A 39 4.50 -1.14 -9.48
CA CYS A 39 5.41 -0.25 -10.21
C CYS A 39 4.83 1.17 -10.36
N LEU A 40 3.53 1.28 -10.62
CA LEU A 40 2.83 2.55 -10.67
C LEU A 40 2.84 3.27 -9.31
N TRP A 41 2.61 2.53 -8.22
CA TRP A 41 2.67 3.04 -6.85
C TRP A 41 4.06 3.59 -6.50
N CYS A 42 5.11 2.83 -6.81
CA CYS A 42 6.50 3.24 -6.60
C CYS A 42 6.80 4.54 -7.34
N LYS A 43 6.43 4.63 -8.62
CA LYS A 43 6.58 5.86 -9.41
C LYS A 43 5.82 7.04 -8.79
N GLY A 44 4.60 6.83 -8.33
CA GLY A 44 3.81 7.87 -7.64
C GLY A 44 4.40 8.34 -6.31
N CYS A 45 5.33 7.58 -5.74
CA CYS A 45 6.10 7.93 -4.53
C CYS A 45 7.56 8.30 -4.84
N GLU A 46 7.94 8.48 -6.11
CA GLU A 46 9.32 8.75 -6.54
C GLU A 46 10.34 7.67 -6.10
N VAL A 47 9.89 6.42 -6.00
CA VAL A 47 10.71 5.27 -5.65
C VAL A 47 10.97 4.42 -6.89
N ASP A 48 12.23 4.00 -7.09
CA ASP A 48 12.56 2.95 -8.07
C ASP A 48 11.87 1.63 -7.68
N PRO A 49 11.03 1.03 -8.56
CA PRO A 49 10.34 -0.22 -8.23
C PRO A 49 11.28 -1.36 -7.83
N ALA A 50 12.48 -1.46 -8.44
CA ALA A 50 13.44 -2.51 -8.09
C ALA A 50 14.01 -2.31 -6.68
N ALA A 51 14.27 -1.07 -6.26
CA ALA A 51 14.59 -0.75 -4.86
C ALA A 51 13.43 -1.08 -3.91
N GLY A 52 12.19 -0.80 -4.32
CA GLY A 52 10.98 -1.15 -3.57
C GLY A 52 10.84 -2.65 -3.30
N ILE A 53 11.02 -3.49 -4.33
CA ILE A 53 11.01 -4.96 -4.18
C ILE A 53 12.15 -5.44 -3.29
N ARG A 54 13.38 -4.93 -3.49
CA ARG A 54 14.52 -5.30 -2.64
C ARG A 54 14.24 -5.05 -1.16
N ARG A 55 13.60 -3.92 -0.83
CA ARG A 55 13.19 -3.61 0.54
C ARG A 55 12.12 -4.55 1.09
N LEU A 56 11.23 -5.05 0.25
CA LEU A 56 10.22 -6.04 0.66
C LEU A 56 10.88 -7.40 0.93
N LEU A 57 11.80 -7.83 0.08
CA LEU A 57 12.54 -9.09 0.24
C LEU A 57 13.50 -9.05 1.43
N SER A 58 14.05 -7.87 1.77
CA SER A 58 14.92 -7.73 2.95
C SER A 58 14.16 -7.70 4.27
N ARG A 59 12.83 -7.71 4.26
CA ARG A 59 11.94 -7.68 5.44
C ARG A 59 11.48 -9.07 5.87
N ASP A 60 12.16 -10.13 5.45
CA ASP A 60 11.87 -11.53 5.81
C ASP A 60 12.15 -11.87 7.29
N GLU A 61 11.64 -11.05 8.21
CA GLU A 61 11.19 -11.53 9.52
C GLU A 61 9.67 -11.25 9.62
N PRO A 62 8.83 -12.29 9.78
CA PRO A 62 7.40 -12.12 9.65
C PRO A 62 6.83 -11.29 10.81
N ALA A 63 6.31 -10.09 10.50
CA ALA A 63 5.48 -9.35 11.43
C ALA A 63 4.18 -10.13 11.69
N PRO A 64 3.72 -10.27 12.96
CA PRO A 64 2.55 -11.08 13.30
C PRO A 64 1.32 -10.56 12.57
N THR A 65 0.63 -11.48 11.89
CA THR A 65 -0.63 -11.20 11.19
C THR A 65 -1.64 -10.64 12.18
N ARG A 66 -2.02 -9.36 11.98
CA ARG A 66 -3.08 -8.72 12.76
C ARG A 66 -4.40 -9.44 12.45
N ARG A 67 -4.84 -10.33 13.34
CA ARG A 67 -6.16 -10.99 13.27
C ARG A 67 -7.23 -9.90 13.16
N LYS A 68 -8.08 -9.97 12.13
CA LYS A 68 -9.28 -9.11 12.02
C LYS A 68 -10.18 -9.42 13.22
N GLN A 69 -10.39 -8.43 14.09
CA GLN A 69 -11.32 -8.54 15.20
C GLN A 69 -12.75 -8.69 14.63
N PRO A 70 -13.55 -9.67 15.09
CA PRO A 70 -14.91 -9.81 14.59
C PRO A 70 -15.71 -8.56 14.99
N ARG A 71 -16.38 -7.94 14.00
CA ARG A 71 -17.31 -6.84 14.25
C ARG A 71 -18.43 -7.37 15.17
N LYS A 72 -18.52 -6.88 16.40
CA LYS A 72 -19.68 -7.12 17.26
C LYS A 72 -20.91 -6.52 16.55
N ARG A 73 -21.92 -7.35 16.28
CA ARG A 73 -23.24 -6.89 15.82
C ARG A 73 -23.89 -6.12 16.98
N PRO A 74 -24.48 -4.94 16.75
CA PRO A 74 -25.32 -4.31 17.77
C PRO A 74 -26.59 -5.14 17.90
N GLY A 75 -26.89 -5.55 19.13
CA GLY A 75 -28.20 -6.01 19.59
C GLY A 75 -28.79 -4.96 20.52
#